data_AF-A0A954UHD2-F1
#
_entry.id   AF-A0A954UHD2-F1
#
_cell.length_a   1.000
_cell.length_b   1.000
_cell.length_c   1.000
_cell.angle_alpha   90.00
_cell.angle_beta   90.00
_cell.angle_gamma   90.00
#
_symmetry.space_group_name_H-M   'P 1'
#
loop_
_entity.id
_entity.type
_entity.pdbx_description
1 polymer ?
#
loop_
_entity_poly.entity_id
_entity_poly.type
_entity_poly.pdbx_seq_one_letter_code
_entity_poly.pdbx_strand_id
1 'polypeptide(L)'
;DAGDLDLLAQAQVGGDTSFDLTGDSATNFDDRIRWVRDLKHTWIGDANLDGEFNSTDFVSAFTAGKYESGGAATWSEGDWDGDLDFDSGDFVAAFSDGGYEAGVRPSVAAVPEPASGMLAIMSLLGLARWRRRAN
;
A
#
# COMPACT_ATOMS: atom_id res chain seq x y z
N ASP A 1 -3.81 -9.28 -3.07
CA ASP A 1 -4.84 -8.89 -4.06
C ASP A 1 -5.98 -8.23 -3.29
N ALA A 2 -7.20 -8.13 -3.84
CA ALA A 2 -8.33 -7.54 -3.10
C ALA A 2 -8.62 -8.32 -1.80
N GLY A 3 -8.42 -9.64 -1.80
CA GLY A 3 -8.61 -10.46 -0.61
C GLY A 3 -7.64 -10.12 0.53
N ASP A 4 -6.42 -9.65 0.23
CA ASP A 4 -5.50 -9.17 1.27
C ASP A 4 -6.05 -7.93 1.99
N LEU A 5 -6.72 -7.04 1.25
CA LEU A 5 -7.35 -5.83 1.80
C LEU A 5 -8.60 -6.17 2.61
N ASP A 6 -9.39 -7.15 2.16
CA ASP A 6 -10.54 -7.66 2.91
C ASP A 6 -10.13 -8.30 4.24
N LEU A 7 -8.99 -8.99 4.27
CA LEU A 7 -8.40 -9.52 5.50
C LEU A 7 -7.90 -8.40 6.41
N LEU A 8 -7.27 -7.37 5.83
CA LEU A 8 -6.79 -6.22 6.58
C LEU A 8 -7.95 -5.42 7.21
N ALA A 9 -9.09 -5.28 6.52
CA ALA A 9 -10.31 -4.68 7.07
C ALA A 9 -10.79 -5.44 8.31
N GLN A 10 -10.89 -6.77 8.19
CA GLN A 10 -11.29 -7.63 9.31
C GLN A 10 -10.31 -7.55 10.48
N ALA A 11 -9.01 -7.50 10.20
CA ALA A 11 -7.98 -7.36 11.22
C ALA A 11 -8.06 -6.00 11.92
N GLN A 12 -8.31 -4.91 11.17
CA GLN A 12 -8.53 -3.56 11.72
C GLN A 12 -9.72 -3.53 12.68
N VAL A 13 -10.88 -4.05 12.26
CA VAL A 13 -12.08 -4.12 13.12
C VAL A 13 -11.89 -5.07 14.31
N GLY A 14 -11.16 -6.16 14.12
CA GLY A 14 -10.87 -7.16 15.15
C GLY A 14 -9.73 -6.77 16.11
N GLY A 15 -8.93 -5.76 15.79
CA GLY A 15 -7.71 -5.39 16.52
C GLY A 15 -6.60 -6.44 16.46
N ASP A 16 -6.52 -7.20 15.36
CA ASP A 16 -5.47 -8.22 15.15
C ASP A 16 -4.19 -7.58 14.62
N THR A 17 -3.20 -7.44 15.50
CA THR A 17 -1.90 -6.82 15.18
C THR A 17 -0.98 -7.67 14.31
N SER A 18 -1.37 -8.89 13.93
CA SER A 18 -0.58 -9.70 12.99
C SER A 18 -0.52 -9.11 11.57
N PHE A 19 -1.39 -8.15 11.27
CA PHE A 19 -1.45 -7.42 10.02
C PHE A 19 -0.87 -5.99 10.10
N ASP A 20 -0.13 -5.67 11.17
CA ASP A 20 0.64 -4.43 11.30
C ASP A 20 1.78 -4.40 10.27
N LEU A 21 1.59 -3.62 9.21
CA LEU A 21 2.55 -3.41 8.12
C LEU A 21 3.46 -2.21 8.37
N THR A 22 3.07 -1.31 9.27
CA THR A 22 3.83 -0.10 9.62
C THR A 22 4.83 -0.33 10.75
N GLY A 23 4.65 -1.39 11.55
CA GLY A 23 5.43 -1.75 12.72
C GLY A 23 5.13 -0.88 13.94
N ASP A 24 3.97 -0.22 13.99
CA ASP A 24 3.58 0.71 15.05
C ASP A 24 2.75 0.05 16.18
N SER A 25 2.58 -1.27 16.11
CA SER A 25 1.77 -2.11 17.02
C SER A 25 0.26 -1.84 16.94
N ALA A 26 -0.22 -1.24 15.86
CA ALA A 26 -1.62 -1.13 15.53
C ALA A 26 -1.91 -1.75 14.16
N THR A 27 -3.18 -2.07 13.92
CA THR A 27 -3.67 -2.42 12.58
C THR A 27 -4.79 -1.46 12.26
N ASN A 28 -4.50 -0.51 11.38
CA ASN A 28 -5.39 0.61 11.07
C ASN A 28 -5.20 1.08 9.61
N PHE A 29 -5.80 2.22 9.29
CA PHE A 29 -5.77 2.78 7.94
C PHE A 29 -4.35 3.05 7.41
N ASP A 30 -3.36 3.32 8.27
CA ASP A 30 -1.97 3.52 7.85
C ASP A 30 -1.36 2.23 7.28
N ASP A 31 -1.73 1.05 7.81
CA ASP A 31 -1.33 -0.24 7.26
C ASP A 31 -1.95 -0.49 5.89
N ARG A 32 -3.21 -0.08 5.73
CA ARG A 32 -3.91 -0.15 4.44
C ARG A 32 -3.26 0.75 3.41
N ILE A 33 -2.94 1.98 3.79
CA ILE A 33 -2.17 2.91 2.97
C ILE A 33 -0.82 2.29 2.59
N ARG A 34 -0.10 1.68 3.53
CA ARG A 34 1.18 0.99 3.27
C ARG A 34 1.00 -0.13 2.24
N TRP A 35 -0.02 -0.95 2.37
CA TRP A 35 -0.31 -2.03 1.42
C TRP A 35 -0.60 -1.49 0.02
N VAL A 36 -1.56 -0.57 -0.09
CA VAL A 36 -2.02 -0.01 -1.37
C VAL A 36 -0.91 0.76 -2.05
N ARG A 37 -0.23 1.62 -1.31
CA ARG A 37 0.72 2.56 -1.89
C ARG A 37 2.07 1.96 -2.19
N ASP A 38 2.60 1.18 -1.26
CA ASP A 38 4.01 0.80 -1.27
C ASP A 38 4.24 -0.66 -1.66
N LEU A 39 3.27 -1.54 -1.40
CA LEU A 39 3.37 -2.95 -1.80
C LEU A 39 2.70 -3.19 -3.15
N LYS A 40 1.48 -2.66 -3.34
CA LYS A 40 0.71 -2.85 -4.56
C LYS A 40 0.99 -1.79 -5.62
N HIS A 41 1.50 -0.62 -5.22
CA HIS A 41 1.75 0.52 -6.11
C HIS A 41 0.49 0.96 -6.87
N THR A 42 -0.60 1.16 -6.15
CA THR A 42 -1.83 1.74 -6.71
C THR A 42 -2.41 2.81 -5.77
N TRP A 43 -3.66 3.19 -5.98
CA TRP A 43 -4.40 4.24 -5.29
C TRP A 43 -5.47 3.66 -4.38
N ILE A 44 -5.79 4.37 -3.31
CA ILE A 44 -7.03 4.15 -2.57
C ILE A 44 -8.18 4.51 -3.51
N GLY A 45 -9.14 3.60 -3.66
CA GLY A 45 -10.23 3.74 -4.62
C GLY A 45 -10.09 2.88 -5.88
N ASP A 46 -8.91 2.31 -6.15
CA ASP A 46 -8.70 1.34 -7.25
C ASP A 46 -9.36 -0.01 -6.90
N ALA A 47 -10.68 -0.09 -7.05
CA ALA A 47 -11.50 -1.22 -6.64
C ALA A 47 -11.17 -2.50 -7.43
N ASN A 48 -10.72 -2.36 -8.67
CA ASN A 48 -10.40 -3.49 -9.55
C ASN A 48 -8.91 -3.88 -9.51
N LEU A 49 -8.07 -3.07 -8.84
CA LEU A 49 -6.62 -3.23 -8.68
C LEU A 49 -5.82 -3.21 -10.00
N ASP A 50 -6.26 -2.42 -10.98
CA ASP A 50 -5.62 -2.26 -12.29
C ASP A 50 -4.48 -1.22 -12.31
N GLY A 51 -4.28 -0.50 -11.20
CA GLY A 51 -3.23 0.50 -11.03
C GLY A 51 -3.71 1.95 -11.17
N GLU A 52 -4.97 2.17 -11.55
CA GLU A 52 -5.58 3.49 -11.68
C GLU A 52 -6.77 3.64 -10.71
N PHE A 53 -7.10 4.87 -10.33
CA PHE A 53 -8.38 5.16 -9.70
C PHE A 53 -9.19 6.05 -10.63
N ASN A 54 -10.25 5.51 -11.23
CA ASN A 54 -11.07 6.19 -12.22
C ASN A 54 -12.55 5.79 -12.14
N SER A 55 -13.35 6.29 -13.08
CA SER A 55 -14.79 6.00 -13.10
C SER A 55 -15.18 4.51 -13.18
N THR A 56 -14.30 3.63 -13.68
CA THR A 56 -14.58 2.19 -13.77
C THR A 56 -14.58 1.51 -12.40
N ASP A 57 -13.79 2.02 -11.45
CA ASP A 57 -13.79 1.54 -10.07
C ASP A 57 -15.10 1.85 -9.36
N PHE A 58 -15.65 3.05 -9.58
CA PHE A 58 -16.98 3.40 -9.08
C PHE A 58 -18.05 2.46 -9.66
N VAL A 59 -18.01 2.16 -10.97
CA VAL A 59 -18.95 1.21 -11.56
C VAL A 59 -18.84 -0.17 -10.90
N SER A 60 -17.63 -0.64 -10.63
CA SER A 60 -17.39 -1.91 -9.94
C SER A 60 -18.01 -1.89 -8.53
N ALA A 61 -17.65 -0.91 -7.71
CA ALA A 61 -18.12 -0.80 -6.33
C ALA A 61 -19.65 -0.62 -6.24
N PHE A 62 -20.24 0.30 -7.02
CA PHE A 62 -21.68 0.56 -6.96
C PHE A 62 -22.54 -0.58 -7.51
N THR A 63 -22.02 -1.42 -8.41
CA THR A 63 -22.76 -2.58 -8.91
C THR A 63 -23.02 -3.62 -7.81
N ALA A 64 -22.24 -3.61 -6.73
CA ALA A 64 -22.49 -4.44 -5.55
C ALA A 64 -23.74 -4.03 -4.75
N GLY A 65 -24.20 -2.77 -4.91
CA GLY A 65 -25.38 -2.25 -4.20
C GLY A 65 -25.18 -2.08 -2.70
N LYS A 66 -23.93 -1.87 -2.25
CA LYS A 66 -23.55 -1.78 -0.83
C LYS A 66 -23.50 -0.37 -0.26
N TYR A 67 -23.49 0.64 -1.13
CA TYR A 67 -23.40 2.04 -0.72
C TYR A 67 -24.52 2.42 0.26
N GLU A 68 -24.16 2.88 1.45
CA GLU A 68 -25.09 3.30 2.52
C GLU A 68 -26.12 2.21 2.89
N SER A 69 -25.76 0.94 2.68
CA SER A 69 -26.66 -0.19 2.93
C SER A 69 -26.59 -0.73 4.37
N GLY A 70 -25.50 -0.44 5.08
CA GLY A 70 -25.15 -1.01 6.39
C GLY A 70 -24.85 -2.52 6.35
N GLY A 71 -24.63 -3.07 5.16
CA GLY A 71 -24.18 -4.44 4.97
C GLY A 71 -22.71 -4.45 4.59
N ALA A 72 -21.95 -5.37 5.19
CA ALA A 72 -20.51 -5.42 5.00
C ALA A 72 -20.09 -5.43 3.52
N ALA A 73 -19.10 -4.60 3.19
CA ALA A 73 -18.50 -4.47 1.87
C ALA A 73 -17.05 -4.98 1.89
N THR A 74 -16.61 -5.49 0.74
CA THR A 74 -15.21 -5.78 0.45
C THR A 74 -14.55 -4.60 -0.26
N TRP A 75 -13.23 -4.64 -0.43
CA TRP A 75 -12.49 -3.64 -1.21
C TRP A 75 -13.09 -3.39 -2.59
N SER A 76 -13.41 -4.48 -3.31
CA SER A 76 -13.97 -4.42 -4.66
C SER A 76 -15.42 -3.91 -4.71
N GLU A 77 -16.09 -3.89 -3.56
CA GLU A 77 -17.46 -3.43 -3.38
C GLU A 77 -17.53 -2.01 -2.76
N GLY A 78 -16.39 -1.41 -2.41
CA GLY A 78 -16.28 -0.02 -2.01
C GLY A 78 -15.68 0.26 -0.63
N ASP A 79 -15.35 -0.76 0.18
CA ASP A 79 -14.69 -0.60 1.50
C ASP A 79 -13.20 -0.23 1.32
N TRP A 80 -12.96 1.06 1.07
CA TRP A 80 -11.65 1.63 0.80
C TRP A 80 -10.97 2.16 2.05
N ASP A 81 -11.70 2.52 3.10
CA ASP A 81 -11.12 2.91 4.40
C ASP A 81 -10.92 1.72 5.37
N GLY A 82 -11.56 0.58 5.09
CA GLY A 82 -11.36 -0.67 5.81
C GLY A 82 -12.21 -0.83 7.05
N ASP A 83 -13.27 -0.05 7.21
CA ASP A 83 -14.22 -0.18 8.33
C ASP A 83 -15.32 -1.23 8.10
N LEU A 84 -15.30 -1.89 6.93
CA LEU A 84 -16.24 -2.90 6.44
C LEU A 84 -17.55 -2.35 5.89
N ASP A 85 -17.78 -1.05 5.87
CA ASP A 85 -18.94 -0.44 5.21
C ASP A 85 -18.51 0.20 3.87
N PHE A 86 -19.50 0.45 3.00
CA PHE A 86 -19.27 1.29 1.82
C PHE A 86 -20.14 2.54 1.96
N ASP A 87 -19.53 3.66 2.30
CA ASP A 87 -20.22 4.92 2.56
C ASP A 87 -19.41 6.16 2.13
N SER A 88 -19.78 7.33 2.64
CA SER A 88 -19.07 8.58 2.31
C SER A 88 -17.62 8.66 2.85
N GLY A 89 -17.27 7.90 3.89
CA GLY A 89 -15.94 7.76 4.46
C GLY A 89 -14.94 7.20 3.45
N ASP A 90 -15.35 6.20 2.67
CA ASP A 90 -14.53 5.62 1.60
C ASP A 90 -14.18 6.64 0.53
N PHE A 91 -15.14 7.51 0.17
CA PHE A 91 -14.85 8.60 -0.76
C PHE A 91 -13.86 9.59 -0.17
N VAL A 92 -13.98 9.92 1.11
CA VAL A 92 -13.00 10.78 1.78
C VAL A 92 -11.61 10.14 1.75
N ALA A 93 -11.50 8.83 2.04
CA ALA A 93 -10.24 8.10 1.97
C ALA A 93 -9.63 8.10 0.56
N ALA A 94 -10.42 7.73 -0.46
CA ALA A 94 -9.97 7.65 -1.84
C ALA A 94 -9.60 9.02 -2.45
N PHE A 95 -10.41 10.05 -2.24
CA PHE A 95 -10.11 11.38 -2.76
C PHE A 95 -8.99 12.07 -1.99
N SER A 96 -8.77 11.74 -0.70
CA SER A 96 -7.63 12.25 0.06
C SER A 96 -6.30 11.66 -0.42
N ASP A 97 -6.31 10.47 -1.04
CA ASP A 97 -5.14 9.90 -1.70
C ASP A 97 -4.75 10.67 -2.97
N GLY A 98 -5.72 11.31 -3.63
CA GLY A 98 -5.50 12.24 -4.74
C GLY A 98 -5.22 11.59 -6.09
N GLY A 99 -5.50 10.29 -6.23
CA GLY A 99 -5.24 9.49 -7.45
C GLY A 99 -6.32 9.54 -8.54
N TYR A 100 -7.46 10.19 -8.28
CA TYR A 100 -8.60 10.13 -9.19
C TYR A 100 -8.28 10.72 -10.56
N GLU A 101 -8.43 9.90 -11.62
CA GLU A 101 -8.12 10.23 -13.01
C GLU A 101 -6.66 10.69 -13.21
N ALA A 102 -5.75 10.30 -12.29
CA ALA A 102 -4.31 10.55 -12.41
C ALA A 102 -3.59 9.53 -13.32
N GLY A 103 -4.28 8.44 -13.69
CA GLY A 103 -3.75 7.30 -14.45
C GLY A 103 -2.95 6.32 -13.58
N VAL A 104 -2.25 5.38 -14.25
CA VAL A 104 -1.44 4.36 -13.58
C VAL A 104 -0.47 4.99 -12.61
N ARG A 105 -0.52 4.55 -11.34
CA ARG A 105 0.44 5.00 -10.35
C ARG A 105 1.84 4.55 -10.73
N PRO A 106 2.82 5.46 -10.85
CA PRO A 106 4.17 5.07 -11.21
C PRO A 106 4.78 4.20 -10.11
N SER A 107 5.14 2.97 -10.45
CA SER A 107 5.98 2.13 -9.58
C SER A 107 7.29 2.88 -9.33
N VAL A 108 7.66 3.08 -8.07
CA VAL A 108 8.95 3.71 -7.75
C VAL A 108 10.05 2.82 -8.30
N ALA A 109 10.69 3.26 -9.39
CA ALA A 109 11.83 2.54 -9.96
C ALA A 109 12.88 2.35 -8.86
N ALA A 110 13.36 1.11 -8.70
CA ALA A 110 14.40 0.79 -7.73
C ALA A 110 15.56 1.79 -7.89
N VAL A 111 15.79 2.60 -6.87
CA VAL A 111 16.93 3.53 -6.84
C VAL A 111 18.19 2.65 -6.82
N PRO A 112 19.14 2.84 -7.75
CA PRO A 112 20.41 2.13 -7.69
C PRO A 112 21.05 2.37 -6.32
N GLU A 113 21.37 1.30 -5.59
CA GLU A 113 22.03 1.43 -4.29
C GLU A 113 23.28 2.31 -4.46
N PRO A 114 23.50 3.31 -3.58
CA PRO A 114 24.67 4.15 -3.67
C PRO A 114 25.92 3.27 -3.64
N ALA A 115 26.92 3.61 -4.45
CA ALA A 115 28.19 2.86 -4.56
C ALA A 115 28.98 2.73 -3.24
N SER A 116 28.43 3.21 -2.11
CA SER A 116 28.89 3.03 -0.73
C SER A 116 29.30 1.60 -0.41
N GLY A 117 28.56 0.58 -0.85
CA GLY A 117 28.94 -0.83 -0.66
C GLY A 117 30.24 -1.19 -1.37
N MET A 118 30.36 -0.81 -2.64
CA MET A 118 31.60 -0.96 -3.42
C MET A 118 32.77 -0.16 -2.83
N LEU A 119 32.52 1.07 -2.39
CA LEU A 119 33.53 1.93 -1.75
C LEU A 119 34.02 1.36 -0.42
N ALA A 120 33.14 0.77 0.38
CA ALA A 120 33.51 0.10 1.62
C ALA A 120 34.40 -1.13 1.35
N ILE A 121 34.03 -1.96 0.37
CA ILE A 121 34.81 -3.13 -0.05
C ILE A 121 36.19 -2.70 -0.59
N MET A 122 36.24 -1.68 -1.44
CA MET A 122 37.49 -1.13 -2.00
C MET A 122 38.40 -0.57 -0.90
N SER A 123 37.82 0.11 0.10
CA SER A 123 38.56 0.65 1.25
C SER A 123 39.18 -0.46 2.11
N LEU A 124 38.43 -1.52 2.38
CA LEU A 124 38.92 -2.68 3.14
C LEU A 124 40.04 -3.42 2.39
N LEU A 125 39.90 -3.61 1.07
CA LEU A 125 40.93 -4.23 0.22
C LEU A 125 42.20 -3.37 0.14
N GLY A 126 42.06 -2.04 0.04
CA GLY A 126 43.17 -1.08 0.07
C GLY A 126 43.94 -1.13 1.39
N LEU A 127 43.25 -1.10 2.52
CA LEU A 127 43.85 -1.19 3.87
C LEU A 127 44.56 -2.53 4.08
N ALA A 128 43.97 -3.64 3.63
CA ALA A 128 44.58 -4.96 3.72
C ALA A 128 45.87 -5.06 2.88
N ARG A 129 45.88 -4.47 1.69
CA ARG A 129 47.07 -4.44 0.82
C ARG A 129 48.17 -3.54 1.37
N TRP A 130 47.81 -2.43 2.01
CA TRP A 130 48.77 -1.54 2.66
C TRP A 130 49.46 -2.18 3.87
N ARG A 131 48.69 -2.85 4.76
CA ARG A 131 49.27 -3.58 5.91
C ARG A 131 50.25 -4.69 5.50
N ARG A 132 49.99 -5.40 4.39
CA ARG A 132 50.89 -6.46 3.89
C ARG A 132 52.20 -5.94 3.30
N ARG A 133 52.28 -4.66 2.94
CA ARG A 133 53.50 -4.03 2.39
C ARG A 133 54.37 -3.37 3.47
N ALA A 134 53.79 -3.06 4.63
CA ALA A 134 54.46 -2.40 5.74
C ALA A 134 55.12 -3.39 6.74
N ASN A 135 54.83 -4.68 6.61
CA ASN A 135 55.53 -5.80 7.25
C ASN A 135 56.53 -6.41 6.26
#